data_AF-A0A668A465-F1
#
_entry.id   AF-A0A668A465-F1
#
_cell.length_a   1.000
_cell.length_b   1.000
_cell.length_c   1.000
_cell.angle_alpha   90.00
_cell.angle_beta   90.00
_cell.angle_gamma   90.00
#
_symmetry.space_group_name_H-M   'P 1'
#
loop_
_entity.id
_entity.type
_entity.pdbx_description
1 polymer ?
#
loop_
_entity_poly.entity_id
_entity_poly.type
_entity_poly.pdbx_seq_one_letter_code
_entity_poly.pdbx_strand_id
1 'polypeptide(L)'
;SVLLSQTAILPFHGAGDQFCVFQWEATARLDFLWRLQAQQEVEDMRELREHNECLLHNILPMHVARHFLERSKNDEELYSQSYDDVGVMFASIAGFNEYYEQKEIKHEGVDCLRLLNEIIAGFDELLEESYFHFVEKIKTIGSCYMAASGLAPDKQACMDEWNHLSELVLFALAMQETLKEINRHSAKNFQLRVGIAHGPVVAGVIGATKPQYDIWGTTVNLASRMDSTGVSGRIQVPEATRKILAEWGFILELRGEIFVKGVSG
;
A
#
# COMPACT_ATOMS: atom_id res chain seq x y z
N SER A 1 -22.33 -91.97 29.33
CA SER A 1 -23.16 -92.92 28.55
C SER A 1 -24.10 -92.12 27.68
N VAL A 2 -24.15 -92.48 26.39
CA VAL A 2 -25.10 -92.08 25.32
C VAL A 2 -24.96 -90.65 24.73
N LEU A 3 -25.09 -90.65 23.39
CA LEU A 3 -24.72 -89.69 22.36
C LEU A 3 -25.94 -89.00 21.71
N LEU A 4 -25.62 -87.93 20.96
CA LEU A 4 -26.27 -87.36 19.76
C LEU A 4 -27.51 -86.45 19.89
N SER A 5 -27.36 -85.23 19.35
CA SER A 5 -27.97 -84.95 18.05
C SER A 5 -27.07 -84.02 17.22
N GLN A 6 -26.66 -84.52 16.05
CA GLN A 6 -26.13 -83.71 14.95
C GLN A 6 -27.26 -82.84 14.42
N THR A 7 -27.03 -81.54 14.33
CA THR A 7 -27.68 -80.73 13.29
C THR A 7 -26.57 -80.00 12.56
N ALA A 8 -26.21 -80.58 11.42
CA ALA A 8 -25.40 -79.94 10.41
C ALA A 8 -26.08 -78.63 10.00
N ILE A 9 -25.36 -77.52 10.06
CA ILE A 9 -25.67 -76.36 9.22
C ILE A 9 -24.43 -76.15 8.35
N LEU A 10 -24.55 -76.64 7.12
CA LEU A 10 -23.67 -76.40 5.99
C LEU A 10 -23.52 -74.89 5.72
N PRO A 11 -22.45 -74.46 5.02
CA PRO A 11 -22.12 -73.06 4.84
C PRO A 11 -23.13 -72.40 3.89
N PHE A 12 -23.80 -71.35 4.33
CA PHE A 12 -24.47 -70.42 3.41
C PHE A 12 -23.39 -69.56 2.75
N HIS A 13 -22.87 -70.05 1.61
CA HIS A 13 -22.04 -69.29 0.68
C HIS A 13 -22.93 -68.44 -0.24
N GLY A 14 -22.52 -67.19 -0.50
CA GLY A 14 -22.37 -66.79 -1.90
C GLY A 14 -22.96 -65.45 -2.37
N ALA A 15 -23.84 -64.77 -1.63
CA ALA A 15 -24.47 -63.54 -2.15
C ALA A 15 -24.48 -62.36 -1.17
N GLY A 16 -24.80 -62.58 0.11
CA GLY A 16 -24.87 -61.51 1.12
C GLY A 16 -23.51 -60.90 1.46
N ASP A 17 -22.50 -61.72 1.72
CA ASP A 17 -21.15 -61.26 2.06
C ASP A 17 -20.46 -60.59 0.87
N GLN A 18 -20.67 -61.10 -0.34
CA GLN A 18 -20.07 -60.54 -1.56
C GLN A 18 -20.72 -59.20 -1.93
N PHE A 19 -22.02 -59.06 -1.68
CA PHE A 19 -22.75 -57.79 -1.80
C PHE A 19 -22.30 -56.77 -0.75
N CYS A 20 -22.07 -57.21 0.50
CA CYS A 20 -21.59 -56.34 1.57
C CYS A 20 -20.15 -55.86 1.35
N VAL A 21 -19.27 -56.74 0.88
CA VAL A 21 -17.89 -56.39 0.46
C VAL A 21 -17.91 -55.41 -0.70
N PHE A 22 -18.76 -55.63 -1.71
CA PHE A 22 -18.91 -54.70 -2.84
C PHE A 22 -19.47 -53.33 -2.40
N GLN A 23 -20.46 -53.29 -1.51
CA GLN A 23 -20.97 -52.04 -0.93
C GLN A 23 -19.91 -51.31 -0.11
N TRP A 24 -19.10 -52.03 0.66
CA TRP A 24 -18.02 -51.44 1.44
C TRP A 24 -16.93 -50.84 0.54
N GLU A 25 -16.50 -51.56 -0.49
CA GLU A 25 -15.51 -51.07 -1.46
C GLU A 25 -16.04 -49.85 -2.24
N ALA A 26 -17.32 -49.86 -2.64
CA ALA A 26 -17.95 -48.72 -3.29
C ALA A 26 -18.00 -47.49 -2.38
N THR A 27 -18.33 -47.67 -1.10
CA THR A 27 -18.39 -46.58 -0.11
C THR A 27 -16.99 -46.04 0.20
N ALA A 28 -15.98 -46.90 0.32
CA ALA A 28 -14.60 -46.51 0.55
C ALA A 28 -14.01 -45.72 -0.64
N ARG A 29 -14.33 -46.13 -1.87
CA ARG A 29 -13.96 -45.37 -3.07
C ARG A 29 -14.64 -44.01 -3.12
N LEU A 30 -15.92 -43.94 -2.75
CA LEU A 30 -16.66 -42.68 -2.71
C LEU A 30 -16.11 -41.72 -1.64
N ASP A 31 -15.79 -42.24 -0.44
CA ASP A 31 -15.14 -41.46 0.63
C ASP A 31 -13.75 -40.96 0.21
N PHE A 32 -12.96 -41.81 -0.47
CA PHE A 32 -11.67 -41.38 -1.04
C PHE A 32 -11.84 -40.25 -2.06
N LEU A 33 -12.80 -40.35 -2.97
CA LEU A 33 -13.07 -39.32 -3.97
C LEU A 33 -13.55 -38.01 -3.32
N TRP A 34 -14.43 -38.08 -2.30
CA TRP A 34 -14.85 -36.90 -1.55
C TRP A 34 -13.72 -36.25 -0.76
N ARG A 35 -12.81 -37.04 -0.16
CA ARG A 35 -11.62 -36.50 0.51
C ARG A 35 -10.69 -35.82 -0.49
N LEU A 36 -10.47 -36.42 -1.66
CA LEU A 36 -9.66 -35.81 -2.71
C LEU A 36 -10.29 -34.50 -3.21
N GLN A 37 -11.61 -34.49 -3.43
CA GLN A 37 -12.34 -33.29 -3.83
C GLN A 37 -12.29 -32.21 -2.73
N ALA A 38 -12.48 -32.58 -1.47
CA ALA A 38 -12.39 -31.65 -0.35
C ALA A 38 -10.97 -31.07 -0.20
N GLN A 39 -9.93 -31.88 -0.44
CA GLN A 39 -8.55 -31.38 -0.47
C GLN A 39 -8.33 -30.38 -1.60
N GLN A 40 -8.84 -30.67 -2.80
CA GLN A 40 -8.75 -29.74 -3.92
C GLN A 40 -9.50 -28.44 -3.63
N GLU A 41 -10.72 -28.51 -3.09
CA GLU A 41 -11.50 -27.32 -2.73
C GLU A 41 -10.81 -26.46 -1.65
N VAL A 42 -10.10 -27.08 -0.70
CA VAL A 42 -9.29 -26.37 0.30
C VAL A 42 -8.09 -25.69 -0.34
N GLU A 43 -7.39 -26.35 -1.27
CA GLU A 43 -6.24 -25.74 -1.95
C GLU A 43 -6.69 -24.60 -2.87
N ASP A 44 -7.75 -24.79 -3.67
CA ASP A 44 -8.32 -23.76 -4.53
C ASP A 44 -8.78 -22.54 -3.69
N MET A 45 -9.39 -22.78 -2.53
CA MET A 45 -9.80 -21.71 -1.61
C MET A 45 -8.60 -20.97 -1.04
N ARG A 46 -7.50 -21.68 -0.76
CA ARG A 46 -6.26 -21.10 -0.27
C ARG A 46 -5.58 -20.25 -1.35
N GLU A 47 -5.42 -20.76 -2.57
CA GLU A 47 -4.86 -20.01 -3.70
C GLU A 47 -5.69 -18.75 -3.99
N LEU A 48 -7.01 -18.87 -3.99
CA LEU A 48 -7.92 -17.74 -4.18
C LEU A 48 -7.77 -16.70 -3.06
N ARG A 49 -7.56 -17.14 -1.82
CA ARG A 49 -7.34 -16.24 -0.69
C ARG A 49 -6.00 -15.53 -0.79
N GLU A 50 -4.91 -16.24 -1.04
CA GLU A 50 -3.57 -15.67 -1.24
C GLU A 50 -3.57 -14.66 -2.39
N HIS A 51 -4.27 -14.96 -3.49
CA HIS A 51 -4.44 -14.04 -4.62
C HIS A 51 -5.21 -12.77 -4.23
N ASN A 52 -6.33 -12.91 -3.51
CA ASN A 52 -7.12 -11.76 -3.04
C ASN A 52 -6.35 -10.88 -2.04
N GLU A 53 -5.58 -11.49 -1.13
CA GLU A 53 -4.74 -10.76 -0.18
C GLU A 53 -3.66 -9.94 -0.91
N CYS A 54 -2.99 -10.54 -1.91
CA CYS A 54 -2.02 -9.84 -2.75
C CYS A 54 -2.64 -8.64 -3.49
N LEU A 55 -3.81 -8.82 -4.10
CA LEU A 55 -4.52 -7.73 -4.77
C LEU A 55 -4.91 -6.60 -3.82
N LEU A 56 -5.34 -6.93 -2.60
CA LEU A 56 -5.69 -5.94 -1.58
C LEU A 56 -4.48 -5.11 -1.15
N HIS A 57 -3.32 -5.73 -0.98
CA HIS A 57 -2.08 -5.04 -0.62
C HIS A 57 -1.54 -4.12 -1.72
N ASN A 58 -1.91 -4.36 -2.99
CA ASN A 58 -1.58 -3.45 -4.08
C ASN A 58 -2.45 -2.18 -4.09
N ILE A 59 -3.57 -2.17 -3.37
CA ILE A 59 -4.56 -1.07 -3.37
C ILE A 59 -4.54 -0.32 -2.03
N LEU A 60 -4.28 -1.02 -0.93
CA LEU A 60 -4.37 -0.50 0.42
C LEU A 60 -3.07 -0.75 1.20
N PRO A 61 -2.67 0.18 2.08
CA PRO A 61 -1.60 -0.07 3.03
C PRO A 61 -1.81 -1.34 3.85
N MET A 62 -0.72 -1.96 4.27
CA MET A 62 -0.73 -3.25 4.97
C MET A 62 -1.66 -3.27 6.19
N HIS A 63 -1.58 -2.24 7.03
CA HIS A 63 -2.39 -2.13 8.26
C HIS A 63 -3.88 -1.94 7.95
N VAL A 64 -4.21 -1.21 6.88
CA VAL A 64 -5.58 -1.01 6.40
C VAL A 64 -6.13 -2.31 5.80
N ALA A 65 -5.35 -2.99 4.97
CA ALA A 65 -5.76 -4.25 4.34
C ALA A 65 -6.07 -5.34 5.38
N ARG A 66 -5.25 -5.45 6.45
CA ARG A 66 -5.53 -6.37 7.57
C ARG A 66 -6.88 -6.09 8.23
N HIS A 67 -7.20 -4.81 8.47
CA HIS A 67 -8.49 -4.43 9.03
C HIS A 67 -9.68 -4.88 8.15
N PHE A 68 -9.54 -4.84 6.81
CA PHE A 68 -10.57 -5.35 5.90
C PHE A 68 -10.65 -6.88 5.83
N LEU A 69 -9.52 -7.58 5.98
CA LEU A 69 -9.45 -9.05 5.97
C LEU A 69 -9.98 -9.68 7.26
N GLU A 70 -9.84 -9.01 8.40
CA GLU A 70 -10.26 -9.49 9.73
C GLU A 70 -11.73 -9.17 10.05
N ARG A 71 -12.37 -8.31 9.27
CA ARG A 71 -13.78 -7.90 9.47
C ARG A 71 -14.78 -8.97 9.01
N SER A 72 -15.90 -9.08 9.72
CA SER A 72 -17.06 -9.88 9.28
C SER A 72 -17.80 -9.16 8.15
N LYS A 73 -18.38 -9.92 7.21
CA LYS A 73 -19.10 -9.41 6.01
C LYS A 73 -20.27 -8.45 6.27
N ASN A 74 -20.66 -8.21 7.52
CA ASN A 74 -21.84 -7.41 7.89
C ASN A 74 -21.50 -6.01 8.44
N ASP A 75 -20.23 -5.61 8.42
CA ASP A 75 -19.81 -4.32 8.98
C ASP A 75 -19.60 -3.30 7.84
N GLU A 76 -20.62 -2.50 7.55
CA GLU A 76 -20.63 -1.47 6.49
C GLU A 76 -19.92 -0.16 6.90
N GLU A 77 -19.33 -0.12 8.09
CA GLU A 77 -18.75 1.11 8.63
C GLU A 77 -17.45 1.50 7.91
N LEU A 78 -17.35 2.76 7.49
CA LEU A 78 -16.18 3.31 6.80
C LEU A 78 -14.91 3.18 7.66
N TYR A 79 -13.79 2.76 7.09
CA TYR A 79 -12.49 2.80 7.77
C TYR A 79 -12.04 4.25 7.95
N SER A 80 -11.78 4.65 9.20
CA SER A 80 -11.14 5.91 9.52
C SER A 80 -10.26 5.77 10.77
N GLN A 81 -9.10 6.43 10.76
CA GLN A 81 -8.16 6.44 11.88
C GLN A 81 -7.50 7.82 12.00
N SER A 82 -7.39 8.33 13.21
CA SER A 82 -6.69 9.59 13.49
C SER A 82 -5.24 9.32 13.91
N TYR A 83 -4.33 10.17 13.44
CA TYR A 83 -2.91 10.12 13.76
C TYR A 83 -2.44 11.52 14.11
N ASP A 84 -1.70 11.67 15.21
CA ASP A 84 -1.27 12.97 15.71
C ASP A 84 0.07 13.43 15.11
N ASP A 85 1.00 12.49 14.94
CA ASP A 85 2.38 12.77 14.52
C ASP A 85 2.68 12.16 13.15
N VAL A 86 2.26 12.86 12.09
CA VAL A 86 2.45 12.43 10.70
C VAL A 86 3.24 13.46 9.91
N GLY A 87 4.24 13.01 9.16
CA GLY A 87 4.91 13.81 8.14
C GLY A 87 4.16 13.68 6.81
N VAL A 88 3.86 14.77 6.13
CA VAL A 88 3.19 14.78 4.81
C VAL A 88 4.06 15.49 3.80
N MET A 89 4.25 14.88 2.63
CA MET A 89 5.05 15.39 1.53
C MET A 89 4.23 15.48 0.25
N PHE A 90 4.38 16.60 -0.45
CA PHE A 90 4.00 16.78 -1.84
C PHE A 90 5.25 17.05 -2.67
N ALA A 91 5.50 16.25 -3.70
CA ALA A 91 6.67 16.37 -4.57
C ALA A 91 6.22 16.52 -6.03
N SER A 92 6.24 17.74 -6.55
CA SER A 92 5.78 18.08 -7.90
C SER A 92 6.94 18.23 -8.88
N ILE A 93 6.80 17.64 -10.07
CA ILE A 93 7.75 17.83 -11.17
C ILE A 93 7.51 19.20 -11.81
N ALA A 94 8.38 20.17 -11.54
CA ALA A 94 8.24 21.54 -12.03
C ALA A 94 8.36 21.60 -13.56
N GLY A 95 7.43 22.30 -14.22
CA GLY A 95 7.41 22.46 -15.68
C GLY A 95 6.80 21.28 -16.44
N PHE A 96 6.35 20.22 -15.75
CA PHE A 96 5.84 19.02 -16.42
C PHE A 96 4.50 19.24 -17.10
N ASN A 97 3.60 20.05 -16.52
CA ASN A 97 2.29 20.32 -17.10
C ASN A 97 2.44 21.11 -18.41
N GLU A 98 3.28 22.15 -18.42
CA GLU A 98 3.57 22.93 -19.61
C GLU A 98 4.25 22.07 -20.69
N TYR A 99 5.14 21.16 -20.28
CA TYR A 99 5.75 20.19 -21.17
C TYR A 99 4.71 19.24 -21.80
N TYR A 100 3.78 18.74 -20.99
CA TYR A 100 2.71 17.85 -21.42
C TYR A 100 1.80 18.53 -22.46
N GLU A 101 1.32 19.74 -22.16
CA GLU A 101 0.45 20.51 -23.06
C GLU A 101 1.10 20.76 -24.42
N GLN A 102 2.38 21.13 -24.46
CA GLN A 102 3.11 21.36 -25.71
C GLN A 102 3.26 20.10 -26.56
N LYS A 103 3.33 18.93 -25.93
CA LYS A 103 3.52 17.63 -26.59
C LYS A 103 2.21 16.99 -27.01
N GLU A 104 1.13 17.23 -26.26
CA GLU A 104 -0.22 16.84 -26.64
C GLU A 104 -0.64 17.50 -27.96
N ILE A 105 -0.36 18.80 -28.13
CA ILE A 105 -0.59 19.54 -29.38
C ILE A 105 0.15 18.90 -30.58
N LYS A 106 1.28 18.23 -30.33
CA LYS A 106 2.10 17.55 -31.35
C LYS A 106 1.72 16.08 -31.56
N HIS A 107 0.65 15.59 -30.94
CA HIS A 107 0.27 14.18 -30.90
C HIS A 107 1.33 13.24 -30.28
N GLU A 108 2.19 13.77 -29.42
CA GLU A 108 3.26 13.04 -28.71
C GLU A 108 2.95 12.84 -27.21
N GLY A 109 1.67 12.95 -26.82
CA GLY A 109 1.24 12.85 -25.41
C GLY A 109 1.57 11.50 -24.76
N VAL A 110 1.62 10.42 -25.55
CA VAL A 110 1.94 9.06 -25.08
C VAL A 110 3.38 9.00 -24.53
N ASP A 111 4.34 9.65 -25.17
CA ASP A 111 5.73 9.63 -24.71
C ASP A 111 5.92 10.43 -23.42
N CYS A 112 5.08 11.45 -23.20
CA CYS A 112 5.05 12.18 -21.93
C CYS A 112 4.53 11.30 -20.80
N LEU A 113 3.48 10.51 -21.05
CA LEU A 113 2.96 9.56 -20.07
C LEU A 113 3.97 8.45 -19.76
N ARG A 114 4.71 7.96 -20.76
CA ARG A 114 5.79 6.98 -20.55
C ARG A 114 6.89 7.54 -19.65
N LEU A 115 7.35 8.76 -19.92
CA LEU A 115 8.35 9.42 -19.08
C LEU A 115 7.83 9.68 -17.67
N LEU A 116 6.57 10.11 -17.52
CA LEU A 116 5.98 10.26 -16.20
C LEU A 116 5.96 8.93 -15.45
N ASN A 117 5.55 7.85 -16.12
CA ASN A 117 5.53 6.51 -15.53
C ASN A 117 6.94 6.05 -15.11
N GLU A 118 7.96 6.30 -15.93
CA GLU A 118 9.36 6.01 -15.59
C GLU A 118 9.81 6.78 -14.34
N ILE A 119 9.47 8.07 -14.23
CA ILE A 119 9.80 8.88 -13.06
C ILE A 119 9.08 8.35 -11.80
N ILE A 120 7.78 8.07 -11.89
CA ILE A 120 7.00 7.56 -10.76
C ILE A 120 7.48 6.18 -10.34
N ALA A 121 7.80 5.29 -11.29
CA ALA A 121 8.35 3.98 -11.01
C ALA A 121 9.71 4.08 -10.29
N GLY A 122 10.61 4.96 -10.76
CA GLY A 122 11.88 5.19 -10.06
C GLY A 122 11.73 5.75 -8.64
N PHE A 123 10.64 6.47 -8.36
CA PHE A 123 10.32 6.89 -6.98
C PHE A 123 9.72 5.76 -6.15
N ASP A 124 8.91 4.89 -6.76
CA ASP A 124 8.32 3.73 -6.10
C ASP A 124 9.40 2.70 -5.74
N GLU A 125 10.42 2.50 -6.58
CA GLU A 125 11.59 1.64 -6.28
C GLU A 125 12.33 2.09 -5.01
N LEU A 126 12.39 3.41 -4.74
CA LEU A 126 12.99 3.90 -3.49
C LEU A 126 12.21 3.41 -2.26
N LEU A 127 10.90 3.21 -2.32
CA LEU A 127 10.12 2.72 -1.17
C LEU A 127 10.42 1.27 -0.82
N GLU A 128 11.03 0.51 -1.73
CA GLU A 128 11.46 -0.87 -1.47
C GLU A 128 12.74 -0.94 -0.62
N GLU A 129 13.48 0.17 -0.53
CA GLU A 129 14.68 0.24 0.29
C GLU A 129 14.34 0.18 1.77
N SER A 130 15.05 -0.69 2.51
CA SER A 130 14.84 -0.91 3.94
C SER A 130 14.92 0.36 4.80
N TYR A 131 15.64 1.39 4.31
CA TYR A 131 15.79 2.67 4.99
C TYR A 131 14.51 3.52 4.99
N PHE A 132 13.60 3.35 4.03
CA PHE A 132 12.40 4.18 3.89
C PHE A 132 11.12 3.46 4.36
N HIS A 133 11.25 2.51 5.28
CA HIS A 133 10.15 1.63 5.68
C HIS A 133 9.02 2.33 6.46
N PHE A 134 9.20 3.59 6.86
CA PHE A 134 8.17 4.44 7.47
C PHE A 134 7.51 5.39 6.47
N VAL A 135 8.01 5.47 5.24
CA VAL A 135 7.42 6.28 4.17
C VAL A 135 6.40 5.45 3.43
N GLU A 136 5.21 6.01 3.26
CA GLU A 136 4.09 5.39 2.57
C GLU A 136 3.62 6.31 1.45
N LYS A 137 3.55 5.79 0.23
CA LYS A 137 2.92 6.48 -0.88
C LYS A 137 1.41 6.57 -0.62
N ILE A 138 0.86 7.78 -0.69
CA ILE A 138 -0.59 7.98 -0.62
C ILE A 138 -1.20 7.85 -2.01
N LYS A 139 -0.72 8.68 -2.95
CA LYS A 139 -1.22 8.70 -4.33
C LYS A 139 -0.35 9.55 -5.24
N THR A 140 -0.58 9.42 -6.53
CA THR A 140 -0.06 10.33 -7.56
C THR A 140 -1.20 11.21 -8.09
N ILE A 141 -0.99 12.53 -8.14
CA ILE A 141 -1.96 13.50 -8.65
C ILE A 141 -1.31 14.25 -9.82
N GLY A 142 -1.58 13.80 -11.05
CA GLY A 142 -0.90 14.33 -12.23
C GLY A 142 0.62 14.10 -12.13
N SER A 143 1.40 15.17 -12.12
CA SER A 143 2.86 15.16 -11.96
C SER A 143 3.33 15.29 -10.51
N CYS A 144 2.41 15.27 -9.54
CA CYS A 144 2.70 15.37 -8.11
C CYS A 144 2.66 13.99 -7.44
N TYR A 145 3.73 13.66 -6.72
CA TYR A 145 3.85 12.48 -5.88
C TYR A 145 3.53 12.83 -4.43
N MET A 146 2.52 12.20 -3.84
CA MET A 146 2.12 12.42 -2.45
C MET A 146 2.52 11.22 -1.59
N ALA A 147 3.28 11.48 -0.54
CA ALA A 147 3.70 10.48 0.44
C ALA A 147 3.52 11.01 1.86
N ALA A 148 3.47 10.11 2.83
CA ALA A 148 3.43 10.44 4.23
C ALA A 148 4.29 9.48 5.05
N SER A 149 4.64 9.87 6.27
CA SER A 149 5.34 9.00 7.22
C SER A 149 4.71 9.06 8.60
N GLY A 150 4.85 7.99 9.38
CA GLY A 150 4.23 7.90 10.70
C GLY A 150 2.77 7.41 10.69
N LEU A 151 2.33 6.76 9.62
CA LEU A 151 0.98 6.16 9.50
C LEU A 151 0.90 4.69 9.98
N ALA A 152 1.99 4.14 10.51
CA ALA A 152 2.09 2.74 10.89
C ALA A 152 2.09 2.57 12.43
N PRO A 153 0.92 2.35 13.06
CA PRO A 153 0.78 2.35 14.52
C PRO A 153 1.64 1.28 15.21
N ASP A 154 1.80 0.12 14.58
CA ASP A 154 2.62 -0.99 15.08
C ASP A 154 4.12 -0.65 15.18
N LYS A 155 4.57 0.34 14.40
CA LYS A 155 5.97 0.75 14.33
C LYS A 155 6.26 2.02 15.14
N GLN A 156 5.24 2.72 15.64
CA GLN A 156 5.37 3.95 16.43
C GLN A 156 5.89 3.70 17.86
N ALA A 157 5.68 2.51 18.42
CA ALA A 157 5.95 2.21 19.83
C ALA A 157 7.45 2.12 20.20
N CYS A 158 8.37 2.20 19.23
CA CYS A 158 9.81 1.99 19.46
C CYS A 158 10.71 3.17 19.04
N MET A 159 10.16 4.34 18.71
CA MET A 159 10.90 5.40 18.04
C MET A 159 11.20 6.61 18.91
N ASP A 160 12.32 7.29 18.61
CA ASP A 160 12.42 8.73 18.81
C ASP A 160 11.32 9.42 18.00
N GLU A 161 10.57 10.33 18.63
CA GLU A 161 9.25 10.82 18.16
C GLU A 161 9.21 11.26 16.69
N TRP A 162 10.33 11.70 16.10
CA TRP A 162 10.39 12.29 14.74
C TRP A 162 11.35 11.62 13.75
N ASN A 163 11.85 10.41 14.00
CA ASN A 163 12.75 9.74 13.04
C ASN A 163 12.06 9.51 11.66
N HIS A 164 10.77 9.18 11.67
CA HIS A 164 9.98 9.02 10.43
C HIS A 164 9.94 10.31 9.58
N LEU A 165 10.03 11.49 10.21
CA LEU A 165 10.06 12.78 9.52
C LEU A 165 11.41 13.02 8.85
N SER A 166 12.52 12.64 9.50
CA SER A 166 13.84 12.69 8.87
C SER A 166 13.95 11.74 7.68
N GLU A 167 13.40 10.53 7.79
CA GLU A 167 13.35 9.59 6.67
C GLU A 167 12.55 10.14 5.48
N LEU A 168 11.43 10.82 5.73
CA LEU A 168 10.64 11.46 4.68
C LEU A 168 11.42 12.56 3.94
N VAL A 169 12.26 13.34 4.66
CA VAL A 169 13.14 14.34 4.04
C VAL A 169 14.26 13.68 3.23
N LEU A 170 14.86 12.61 3.75
CA LEU A 170 15.88 11.86 3.03
C LEU A 170 15.32 11.18 1.79
N PHE A 171 14.10 10.69 1.85
CA PHE A 171 13.36 10.16 0.71
C PHE A 171 13.19 11.24 -0.37
N ALA A 172 12.77 12.45 0.01
CA ALA A 172 12.67 13.58 -0.92
C ALA A 172 14.03 13.92 -1.60
N LEU A 173 15.13 13.85 -0.86
CA LEU A 173 16.49 14.06 -1.41
C LEU A 173 16.87 12.93 -2.38
N ALA A 174 16.58 11.67 -2.03
CA ALA A 174 16.80 10.53 -2.92
C ALA A 174 15.99 10.66 -4.22
N MET A 175 14.72 11.07 -4.13
CA MET A 175 13.89 11.37 -5.31
C MET A 175 14.52 12.44 -6.22
N GLN A 176 15.17 13.46 -5.65
CA GLN A 176 15.87 14.47 -6.45
C GLN A 176 17.06 13.87 -7.22
N GLU A 177 17.82 12.96 -6.61
CA GLU A 177 18.92 12.25 -7.30
C GLU A 177 18.41 11.28 -8.36
N THR A 178 17.36 10.51 -8.07
CA THR A 178 16.70 9.63 -9.06
C THR A 178 16.22 10.43 -10.27
N LEU A 179 15.56 11.57 -10.04
CA LEU A 179 15.11 12.44 -11.13
C LEU A 179 16.28 13.00 -11.96
N LYS A 180 17.42 13.33 -11.32
CA LYS A 180 18.63 13.76 -12.04
C LYS A 180 19.16 12.65 -12.96
N GLU A 181 19.16 11.41 -12.52
CA GLU A 181 19.62 10.30 -13.36
C GLU A 181 18.67 10.03 -14.54
N ILE A 182 17.35 10.06 -14.31
CA ILE A 182 16.36 9.93 -15.39
C ILE A 182 16.47 11.08 -16.40
N ASN A 183 16.71 12.30 -15.93
CA ASN A 183 16.96 13.47 -16.80
C ASN A 183 18.17 13.26 -17.72
N ARG A 184 19.25 12.61 -17.23
CA ARG A 184 20.45 12.32 -18.04
C ARG A 184 20.14 11.34 -19.17
N HIS A 185 19.32 10.32 -18.92
CA HIS A 185 18.93 9.35 -19.94
C HIS A 185 17.90 9.91 -20.94
N SER A 186 16.98 10.76 -20.49
CA SER A 186 15.90 11.30 -21.30
C SER A 186 16.23 12.63 -22.01
N ALA A 187 17.45 13.17 -21.79
CA ALA A 187 17.86 14.50 -22.24
C ALA A 187 16.88 15.61 -21.82
N LYS A 188 16.36 15.51 -20.58
CA LYS A 188 15.46 16.47 -19.96
C LYS A 188 16.16 17.20 -18.81
N ASN A 189 15.51 18.22 -18.29
CA ASN A 189 16.01 18.99 -17.15
C ASN A 189 14.86 19.36 -16.21
N PHE A 190 14.06 18.36 -15.84
CA PHE A 190 13.02 18.56 -14.84
C PHE A 190 13.63 18.72 -13.45
N GLN A 191 12.98 19.53 -12.62
CA GLN A 191 13.36 19.69 -11.22
C GLN A 191 12.20 19.31 -10.33
N LEU A 192 12.51 18.68 -9.21
CA LEU A 192 11.51 18.36 -8.20
C LEU A 192 11.36 19.56 -7.27
N ARG A 193 10.12 20.02 -7.08
CA ARG A 193 9.74 20.96 -6.04
C ARG A 193 9.02 20.17 -4.95
N VAL A 194 9.44 20.32 -3.70
CA VAL A 194 8.91 19.52 -2.61
C VAL A 194 8.41 20.42 -1.48
N GLY A 195 7.23 20.11 -0.96
CA GLY A 195 6.68 20.69 0.26
C GLY A 195 6.47 19.63 1.32
N ILE A 196 7.02 19.83 2.53
CA ILE A 196 6.84 18.91 3.66
C ILE A 196 6.27 19.68 4.85
N ALA A 197 5.29 19.10 5.53
CA ALA A 197 4.79 19.57 6.82
C ALA A 197 4.58 18.37 7.76
N HIS A 198 4.48 18.63 9.06
CA HIS A 198 4.13 17.60 10.04
C HIS A 198 2.93 18.05 10.89
N GLY A 199 2.25 17.09 11.49
CA GLY A 199 1.13 17.30 12.41
C GLY A 199 -0.01 16.31 12.19
N PRO A 200 -1.19 16.56 12.79
CA PRO A 200 -2.27 15.58 12.83
C PRO A 200 -2.94 15.41 11.47
N VAL A 201 -3.39 14.18 11.20
CA VAL A 201 -4.17 13.80 10.02
C VAL A 201 -5.21 12.75 10.39
N VAL A 202 -6.24 12.65 9.54
CA VAL A 202 -7.21 11.55 9.56
C VAL A 202 -7.00 10.74 8.28
N ALA A 203 -6.70 9.45 8.42
CA ALA A 203 -6.65 8.52 7.31
C ALA A 203 -7.98 7.78 7.18
N GLY A 204 -8.31 7.32 5.98
CA GLY A 204 -9.55 6.59 5.75
C GLY A 204 -9.68 6.03 4.35
N VAL A 205 -10.63 5.13 4.16
CA VAL A 205 -10.96 4.56 2.85
C VAL A 205 -12.33 5.05 2.41
N ILE A 206 -12.40 5.72 1.25
CA ILE A 206 -13.63 6.27 0.69
C ILE A 206 -13.90 5.64 -0.69
N GLY A 207 -15.18 5.37 -0.98
CA GLY A 207 -15.65 4.95 -2.30
C GLY A 207 -16.20 3.52 -2.32
N ALA A 208 -17.45 3.36 -2.77
CA ALA A 208 -18.14 2.06 -2.76
C ALA A 208 -17.70 1.10 -3.88
N THR A 209 -17.38 1.63 -5.07
CA THR A 209 -16.99 0.81 -6.24
C THR A 209 -15.51 0.92 -6.57
N LYS A 210 -14.87 2.00 -6.14
CA LYS A 210 -13.43 2.26 -6.30
C LYS A 210 -12.91 2.80 -4.97
N PRO A 211 -12.67 1.94 -3.98
CA PRO A 211 -12.15 2.37 -2.69
C PRO A 211 -10.77 3.01 -2.88
N GLN A 212 -10.58 4.16 -2.26
CA GLN A 212 -9.32 4.90 -2.24
C GLN A 212 -8.95 5.19 -0.79
N TYR A 213 -7.78 4.71 -0.39
CA TYR A 213 -7.13 5.17 0.83
C TYR A 213 -6.56 6.57 0.62
N ASP A 214 -6.78 7.45 1.58
CA ASP A 214 -6.29 8.82 1.52
C ASP A 214 -6.18 9.42 2.94
N ILE A 215 -5.53 10.57 3.05
CA ILE A 215 -5.37 11.32 4.30
C ILE A 215 -5.89 12.75 4.17
N TRP A 216 -6.52 13.23 5.25
CA TRP A 216 -7.10 14.58 5.32
C TRP A 216 -6.62 15.30 6.57
N GLY A 217 -6.51 16.62 6.49
CA GLY A 217 -6.15 17.45 7.63
C GLY A 217 -5.59 18.80 7.23
N THR A 218 -5.44 19.69 8.21
CA THR A 218 -4.76 20.97 8.04
C THR A 218 -3.30 20.78 7.64
N THR A 219 -2.66 19.72 8.14
CA THR A 219 -1.28 19.33 7.82
C THR A 219 -1.11 19.02 6.33
N VAL A 220 -2.04 18.25 5.74
CA VAL A 220 -2.04 17.93 4.30
C VAL A 220 -2.14 19.19 3.46
N ASN A 221 -3.06 20.10 3.84
CA ASN A 221 -3.21 21.38 3.18
C ASN A 221 -1.93 22.22 3.27
N LEU A 222 -1.30 22.28 4.44
CA LEU A 222 -0.06 23.01 4.67
C LEU A 222 1.09 22.46 3.82
N ALA A 223 1.29 21.14 3.77
CA ALA A 223 2.31 20.51 2.93
C ALA A 223 2.09 20.82 1.44
N SER A 224 0.85 20.71 0.96
CA SER A 224 0.48 21.09 -0.41
C SER A 224 0.79 22.57 -0.73
N ARG A 225 0.66 23.46 0.25
CA ARG A 225 1.02 24.88 0.12
C ARG A 225 2.53 25.09 0.09
N MET A 226 3.28 24.33 0.88
CA MET A 226 4.74 24.36 0.81
C MET A 226 5.25 23.89 -0.55
N ASP A 227 4.59 22.93 -1.19
CA ASP A 227 4.93 22.54 -2.56
C ASP A 227 4.53 23.64 -3.56
N SER A 228 3.26 24.05 -3.59
CA SER A 228 2.78 25.02 -4.59
C SER A 228 3.46 26.39 -4.51
N THR A 229 3.91 26.82 -3.33
CA THR A 229 4.71 28.04 -3.15
C THR A 229 6.22 27.79 -3.19
N GLY A 230 6.63 26.52 -3.34
CA GLY A 230 8.01 26.03 -3.38
C GLY A 230 8.87 26.59 -4.51
N VAL A 231 10.18 26.53 -4.30
CA VAL A 231 11.16 26.78 -5.36
C VAL A 231 11.55 25.45 -5.98
N SER A 232 11.61 25.39 -7.31
CA SER A 232 12.06 24.21 -8.05
C SER A 232 13.46 23.78 -7.60
N GLY A 233 13.66 22.48 -7.41
CA GLY A 233 14.92 21.91 -6.93
C GLY A 233 15.16 22.06 -5.43
N ARG A 234 14.19 22.59 -4.66
CA ARG A 234 14.30 22.76 -3.20
C ARG A 234 13.16 22.03 -2.47
N ILE A 235 13.43 21.69 -1.22
CA ILE A 235 12.45 21.20 -0.25
C ILE A 235 12.06 22.37 0.64
N GLN A 236 10.77 22.71 0.68
CA GLN A 236 10.23 23.75 1.54
C GLN A 236 9.50 23.14 2.72
N VAL A 237 9.74 23.69 3.91
CA VAL A 237 9.13 23.27 5.16
C VAL A 237 8.62 24.48 5.94
N PRO A 238 7.55 24.35 6.76
CA PRO A 238 7.13 25.40 7.66
C PRO A 238 8.08 25.50 8.87
N GLU A 239 7.99 26.60 9.60
CA GLU A 239 8.85 26.89 10.76
C GLU A 239 8.79 25.80 11.84
N ALA A 240 7.61 25.21 12.10
CA ALA A 240 7.47 24.13 13.05
C ALA A 240 8.30 22.90 12.65
N THR A 241 8.23 22.47 11.38
CA THR A 241 9.02 21.36 10.85
C THR A 241 10.51 21.68 10.84
N ARG A 242 10.89 22.93 10.54
CA ARG A 242 12.30 23.39 10.56
C ARG A 242 12.96 23.14 11.91
N LYS A 243 12.27 23.41 13.02
CA LYS A 243 12.82 23.25 14.38
C LYS A 243 13.19 21.80 14.65
N ILE A 244 12.30 20.87 14.32
CA ILE A 244 12.55 19.43 14.47
C ILE A 244 13.73 19.01 13.59
N LEU A 245 13.72 19.36 12.30
CA LEU A 245 14.79 18.97 11.38
C LEU A 245 16.16 19.53 11.76
N ALA A 246 16.22 20.70 12.40
CA ALA A 246 17.48 21.25 12.89
C ALA A 246 18.10 20.40 14.01
N GLU A 247 17.28 19.82 14.89
CA GLU A 247 17.73 18.89 15.94
C GLU A 247 18.28 17.58 15.35
N TRP A 248 17.72 17.16 14.21
CA TRP A 248 18.18 16.01 13.42
C TRP A 248 19.40 16.31 12.52
N GLY A 249 19.99 17.51 12.61
CA GLY A 249 21.24 17.85 11.95
C GLY A 249 21.10 18.31 10.48
N PHE A 250 19.90 18.58 10.00
CA PHE A 250 19.71 19.15 8.66
C PHE A 250 20.15 20.62 8.62
N ILE A 251 20.84 21.00 7.54
CA ILE A 251 21.19 22.40 7.28
C ILE A 251 20.04 23.07 6.54
N LEU A 252 19.40 24.07 7.16
CA LEU A 252 18.24 24.75 6.63
C LEU A 252 18.54 26.24 6.38
N GLU A 253 18.12 26.75 5.23
CA GLU A 253 18.24 28.15 4.85
C GLU A 253 16.89 28.87 5.00
N LEU A 254 16.88 30.05 5.65
CA LEU A 254 15.66 30.85 5.77
C LEU A 254 15.32 31.49 4.43
N ARG A 255 14.15 31.16 3.88
CA ARG A 255 13.65 31.73 2.61
C ARG A 255 13.03 33.13 2.77
N GLY A 256 12.52 33.45 3.95
CA GLY A 256 11.71 34.66 4.23
C GLY A 256 10.24 34.34 4.48
N GLU A 257 9.44 35.35 4.82
CA GLU A 257 8.00 35.18 5.10
C GLU A 257 7.20 35.01 3.80
N ILE A 258 6.38 33.96 3.74
CA ILE A 258 5.47 33.68 2.63
C ILE A 258 4.06 33.60 3.19
N PHE A 259 3.13 34.37 2.62
CA PHE A 259 1.75 34.36 3.06
C PHE A 259 1.06 33.04 2.69
N VAL A 260 0.63 32.29 3.70
CA VAL A 260 -0.09 31.03 3.54
C VAL A 260 -1.53 31.21 4.05
N LYS A 261 -2.50 31.27 3.13
CA LYS A 261 -3.93 31.55 3.44
C LYS A 261 -4.51 30.62 4.54
N GLY A 262 -4.80 31.12 5.74
CA GLY A 262 -5.45 30.29 6.78
C GLY A 262 -4.49 29.58 7.73
N VAL A 263 -3.19 29.91 7.69
CA VAL A 263 -2.31 29.78 8.84
C VAL A 263 -2.23 31.19 9.45
N SER A 264 -2.90 31.39 10.59
CA SER A 264 -2.74 32.65 11.34
C SER A 264 -1.43 32.56 12.12
N GLY A 265 -0.64 33.64 12.07
CA GLY A 265 0.67 33.73 12.72
C GLY A 265 0.64 33.57 14.23
#